data_AF-A0A101C9T1-F1
#
_entry.id   AF-A0A101C9T1-F1
#
_cell.length_a   1.000
_cell.length_b   1.000
_cell.length_c   1.000
_cell.angle_alpha   90.00
_cell.angle_beta   90.00
_cell.angle_gamma   90.00
#
_symmetry.space_group_name_H-M   'P 1'
#
loop_
_entity.id
_entity.type
_entity.pdbx_description
1 polymer ?
#
loop_
_entity_poly.entity_id
_entity_poly.type
_entity_poly.pdbx_seq_one_letter_code
_entity_poly.pdbx_strand_id
1 'polypeptide(L)'
;MIKKRLTILIICLISFLGFAQKNEDKKKLTQELSENACKCVDSIEIFNRNKSDVIKDIHGCIDKYTGALQLGSLLSTVDELSKTAPEVNGKKQVNLNFNTDKDSKQYTESYNEMERYMMKNCPSLKKAVNVAESKIEKVTKNEEALDFYHKAIEASKKEDWIEAIKNYEKAVKKDPSYTYAWDNLGICYRRVGEFDKAIDAYKKSLKIDPKGKMPLQNIPIAYIYKKGNVVKNSW
;
A
#
# COMPACT_ATOMS: atom_id res chain seq x y z
N MET A 1 -6.38 -14.07 -76.97
CA MET A 1 -5.62 -13.55 -75.81
C MET A 1 -6.60 -13.09 -74.74
N ILE A 2 -6.64 -13.80 -73.61
CA ILE A 2 -7.60 -13.59 -72.51
C ILE A 2 -7.06 -12.48 -71.59
N LYS A 3 -7.75 -11.33 -71.51
CA LYS A 3 -7.51 -10.31 -70.47
C LYS A 3 -8.28 -10.73 -69.20
N LYS A 4 -7.57 -11.27 -68.20
CA LYS A 4 -8.15 -11.45 -66.85
C LYS A 4 -8.17 -10.08 -66.15
N ARG A 5 -9.38 -9.56 -65.86
CA ARG A 5 -9.58 -8.47 -64.89
C ARG A 5 -9.34 -9.05 -63.49
N LEU A 6 -8.27 -8.61 -62.84
CA LEU A 6 -8.00 -8.91 -61.44
C LEU A 6 -8.70 -7.84 -60.60
N THR A 7 -9.93 -8.12 -60.18
CA THR A 7 -10.66 -7.28 -59.23
C THR A 7 -10.08 -7.56 -57.83
N ILE A 8 -9.10 -6.77 -57.40
CA ILE A 8 -8.56 -6.87 -56.04
C ILE A 8 -9.59 -6.23 -55.10
N LEU A 9 -10.27 -7.09 -54.34
CA LEU A 9 -11.17 -6.74 -53.23
C LEU A 9 -10.35 -6.06 -52.11
N ILE A 10 -10.22 -4.74 -52.15
CA ILE A 10 -9.52 -3.94 -51.13
C ILE A 10 -10.52 -3.33 -50.13
N ILE A 11 -11.37 -4.16 -49.50
CA ILE A 11 -12.45 -3.63 -48.62
C ILE A 11 -12.38 -4.13 -47.16
N CYS A 12 -11.51 -5.07 -46.78
CA CYS A 12 -11.57 -5.64 -45.41
C CYS A 12 -10.36 -5.37 -44.48
N LEU A 13 -9.32 -4.62 -44.90
CA LEU A 13 -8.12 -4.43 -44.05
C LEU A 13 -8.06 -3.10 -43.29
N ILE A 14 -8.85 -2.08 -43.68
CA ILE A 14 -8.76 -0.73 -43.08
C ILE A 14 -9.55 -0.64 -41.76
N SER A 15 -10.59 -1.45 -41.58
CA SER A 15 -11.42 -1.47 -40.38
C SER A 15 -10.72 -2.08 -39.15
N PHE A 16 -9.83 -3.06 -39.33
CA PHE A 16 -9.11 -3.68 -38.22
C PHE A 16 -7.99 -2.79 -37.64
N LEU A 17 -7.33 -1.98 -38.48
CA LEU A 17 -6.28 -1.06 -38.05
C LEU A 17 -6.82 0.06 -37.14
N GLY A 18 -8.00 0.62 -37.46
CA GLY A 18 -8.60 1.69 -36.67
C GLY A 18 -9.03 1.26 -35.26
N PHE A 19 -9.53 0.04 -35.09
CA PHE A 19 -9.89 -0.49 -33.77
C PHE A 19 -8.68 -0.84 -32.91
N ALA A 20 -7.59 -1.35 -33.51
CA ALA A 20 -6.35 -1.64 -32.80
C ALA A 20 -5.68 -0.36 -32.28
N GLN A 21 -5.58 0.67 -33.13
CA GLN A 21 -4.97 1.96 -32.80
C GLN A 21 -5.70 2.67 -31.63
N LYS A 22 -7.04 2.73 -31.68
CA LYS A 22 -7.86 3.38 -30.64
C LYS A 22 -7.71 2.72 -29.26
N ASN A 23 -7.58 1.41 -29.23
CA ASN A 23 -7.39 0.66 -27.99
C ASN A 23 -5.97 0.87 -27.41
N GLU A 24 -4.99 1.09 -28.30
CA GLU A 24 -3.62 1.42 -27.95
C GLU A 24 -3.50 2.85 -27.38
N ASP A 25 -4.18 3.83 -27.97
CA ASP A 25 -4.20 5.22 -27.50
C ASP A 25 -4.84 5.35 -26.11
N LYS A 26 -5.98 4.68 -25.88
CA LYS A 26 -6.60 4.64 -24.54
C LYS A 26 -5.64 4.03 -23.52
N LYS A 27 -5.00 2.90 -23.85
CA LYS A 27 -4.07 2.22 -22.95
C LYS A 27 -2.86 3.09 -22.62
N LYS A 28 -2.31 3.81 -23.60
CA LYS A 28 -1.20 4.74 -23.42
C LYS A 28 -1.58 5.91 -22.51
N LEU A 29 -2.79 6.47 -22.69
CA LEU A 29 -3.32 7.51 -21.82
C LEU A 29 -3.50 7.02 -20.39
N THR A 30 -4.10 5.83 -20.20
CA THR A 30 -4.24 5.20 -18.87
C THR A 30 -2.87 5.04 -18.20
N GLN A 31 -1.87 4.57 -18.94
CA GLN A 31 -0.51 4.43 -18.45
C GLN A 31 0.08 5.77 -18.01
N GLU A 32 0.07 6.79 -18.87
CA GLU A 32 0.68 8.09 -18.59
C GLU A 32 0.06 8.76 -17.36
N LEU A 33 -1.28 8.78 -17.27
CA LEU A 33 -1.98 9.36 -16.13
C LEU A 33 -1.75 8.58 -14.84
N SER A 34 -1.71 7.24 -14.92
CA SER A 34 -1.42 6.39 -13.76
C SER A 34 0.02 6.53 -13.28
N GLU A 35 0.99 6.72 -14.17
CA GLU A 35 2.39 7.01 -13.81
C GLU A 35 2.52 8.37 -13.11
N ASN A 36 1.76 9.37 -13.54
CA ASN A 36 1.72 10.67 -12.86
C ASN A 36 1.05 10.58 -11.47
N ALA A 37 -0.02 9.81 -11.34
CA ALA A 37 -0.60 9.48 -10.04
C ALA A 37 0.40 8.73 -9.15
N CYS A 38 1.22 7.84 -9.71
CA CYS A 38 2.31 7.18 -8.98
C CYS A 38 3.36 8.15 -8.47
N LYS A 39 3.81 9.10 -9.29
CA LYS A 39 4.75 10.15 -8.86
C LYS A 39 4.18 11.00 -7.72
N CYS A 40 2.87 11.25 -7.73
CA CYS A 40 2.18 11.87 -6.60
C CYS A 40 2.28 11.01 -5.34
N VAL A 41 2.03 9.69 -5.45
CA VAL A 41 2.15 8.75 -4.33
C VAL A 41 3.60 8.64 -3.81
N ASP A 42 4.61 8.73 -4.68
CA ASP A 42 6.02 8.74 -4.28
C ASP A 42 6.37 9.88 -3.32
N SER A 43 5.61 10.98 -3.40
CA SER A 43 5.80 12.17 -2.58
C SER A 43 5.06 12.11 -1.23
N ILE A 44 4.26 11.07 -0.98
CA ILE A 44 3.51 10.92 0.27
C ILE A 44 4.45 10.43 1.38
N GLU A 45 4.54 11.21 2.46
CA GLU A 45 5.16 10.73 3.69
C GLU A 45 4.30 9.64 4.33
N ILE A 46 4.84 8.43 4.49
CA ILE A 46 4.10 7.27 5.02
C ILE A 46 4.45 6.90 6.46
N PHE A 47 5.58 7.37 6.98
CA PHE A 47 6.06 7.06 8.32
C PHE A 47 5.33 7.92 9.36
N ASN A 48 4.98 7.32 10.50
CA ASN A 48 4.33 7.99 11.66
C ASN A 48 3.00 8.71 11.38
N ARG A 49 2.31 8.43 10.26
CA ARG A 49 0.96 8.96 9.97
C ARG A 49 -0.13 7.92 10.23
N ASN A 50 -1.40 8.32 10.39
CA ASN A 50 -2.49 7.34 10.52
C ASN A 50 -2.75 6.61 9.19
N LYS A 51 -3.33 5.41 9.28
CA LYS A 51 -3.73 4.61 8.09
C LYS A 51 -4.71 5.39 7.20
N SER A 52 -5.76 5.93 7.81
CA SER A 52 -6.81 6.70 7.12
C SER A 52 -6.25 7.86 6.30
N ASP A 53 -5.27 8.56 6.85
CA ASP A 53 -4.72 9.78 6.25
C ASP A 53 -3.85 9.43 5.04
N VAL A 54 -3.02 8.38 5.15
CA VAL A 54 -2.21 7.88 4.02
C VAL A 54 -3.11 7.37 2.89
N ILE A 55 -4.16 6.61 3.23
CA ILE A 55 -5.12 6.10 2.24
C ILE A 55 -5.87 7.26 1.57
N LYS A 56 -6.28 8.28 2.34
CA LYS A 56 -6.93 9.47 1.81
C LYS A 56 -6.04 10.22 0.81
N ASP A 57 -4.75 10.38 1.11
CA ASP A 57 -3.81 11.05 0.21
C ASP A 57 -3.56 10.23 -1.06
N ILE A 58 -3.49 8.90 -0.96
CA ILE A 58 -3.42 8.00 -2.12
C ILE A 58 -4.64 8.19 -3.02
N HIS A 59 -5.86 8.15 -2.43
CA HIS A 59 -7.08 8.38 -3.19
C HIS A 59 -7.07 9.78 -3.84
N GLY A 60 -6.58 10.81 -3.14
CA GLY A 60 -6.40 12.15 -3.68
C GLY A 60 -5.46 12.19 -4.89
N CYS A 61 -4.36 11.43 -4.88
CA CYS A 61 -3.47 11.31 -6.02
C CYS A 61 -4.16 10.67 -7.23
N ILE A 62 -4.99 9.63 -7.04
CA ILE A 62 -5.72 8.97 -8.14
C ILE A 62 -6.84 9.90 -8.66
N ASP A 63 -7.60 10.52 -7.76
CA ASP A 63 -8.70 11.44 -8.06
C ASP A 63 -8.24 12.59 -8.96
N LYS A 64 -7.05 13.13 -8.69
CA LYS A 64 -6.45 14.24 -9.45
C LYS A 64 -6.36 13.97 -10.96
N TYR A 65 -6.17 12.71 -11.34
CA TYR A 65 -5.99 12.31 -12.75
C TYR A 65 -7.18 11.54 -13.32
N THR A 66 -8.12 11.08 -12.47
CA THR A 66 -9.27 10.28 -12.89
C THR A 66 -10.16 11.02 -13.89
N GLY A 67 -10.45 12.30 -13.66
CA GLY A 67 -11.28 13.10 -14.57
C GLY A 67 -10.64 13.28 -15.95
N ALA A 68 -9.30 13.40 -16.01
CA ALA A 68 -8.58 13.49 -17.28
C ALA A 68 -8.66 12.16 -18.06
N LEU A 69 -8.53 11.02 -17.37
CA LEU A 69 -8.69 9.72 -18.00
C LEU A 69 -10.12 9.52 -18.52
N GLN A 70 -11.11 9.87 -17.71
CA GLN A 70 -12.52 9.78 -18.07
C GLN A 70 -12.82 10.60 -19.32
N LEU A 71 -12.35 11.85 -19.38
CA LEU A 71 -12.55 12.72 -20.54
C LEU A 71 -11.82 12.18 -21.78
N GLY A 72 -10.56 11.76 -21.66
CA GLY A 72 -9.82 11.20 -22.79
C GLY A 72 -10.42 9.89 -23.30
N SER A 73 -10.91 9.03 -22.40
CA SER A 73 -11.65 7.82 -22.77
C SER A 73 -12.97 8.14 -23.48
N LEU A 74 -13.61 9.26 -23.15
CA LEU A 74 -14.83 9.70 -23.83
C LEU A 74 -14.51 10.24 -25.22
N LEU A 75 -13.46 11.08 -25.33
CA LEU A 75 -13.00 11.65 -26.60
C LEU A 75 -12.54 10.57 -27.60
N SER A 76 -11.91 9.49 -27.14
CA SER A 76 -11.53 8.39 -28.03
C SER A 76 -12.73 7.69 -28.69
N THR A 77 -13.95 7.86 -28.16
CA THR A 77 -15.17 7.30 -28.75
C THR A 77 -15.83 8.18 -29.80
N VAL A 78 -15.42 9.46 -29.93
CA VAL A 78 -16.08 10.45 -30.79
C VAL A 78 -16.11 10.03 -32.25
N ASP A 79 -15.02 9.48 -32.78
CA ASP A 79 -14.94 9.04 -34.19
C ASP A 79 -15.94 7.92 -34.53
N GLU A 80 -16.35 7.15 -33.53
CA GLU A 80 -17.31 6.07 -33.71
C GLU A 80 -18.75 6.59 -33.58
N LEU A 81 -18.98 7.45 -32.58
CA LEU A 81 -20.26 8.13 -32.39
C LEU A 81 -20.61 9.02 -33.58
N SER A 82 -19.62 9.70 -34.19
CA SER A 82 -19.83 10.59 -35.33
C SER A 82 -20.36 9.88 -36.58
N LYS A 83 -20.08 8.58 -36.75
CA LYS A 83 -20.57 7.78 -37.88
C LYS A 83 -22.09 7.66 -37.90
N THR A 84 -22.71 7.61 -36.72
CA THR A 84 -24.16 7.47 -36.56
C THR A 84 -24.84 8.76 -36.09
N ALA A 85 -24.07 9.82 -35.88
CA ALA A 85 -24.56 11.09 -35.39
C ALA A 85 -25.49 11.81 -36.38
N PRO A 86 -26.53 12.51 -35.88
CA PRO A 86 -27.37 13.37 -36.70
C PRO A 86 -26.53 14.50 -37.31
N GLU A 87 -26.93 14.91 -38.51
CA GLU A 87 -26.31 16.02 -39.22
C GLU A 87 -27.22 17.24 -39.14
N VAL A 88 -26.70 18.34 -38.58
CA VAL A 88 -27.42 19.59 -38.42
C VAL A 88 -26.58 20.69 -39.07
N ASN A 89 -27.14 21.39 -40.04
CA ASN A 89 -26.46 22.42 -40.83
C ASN A 89 -25.14 21.93 -41.47
N GLY A 90 -25.13 20.71 -42.02
CA GLY A 90 -23.95 20.13 -42.67
C GLY A 90 -22.84 19.68 -41.72
N LYS A 91 -23.11 19.61 -40.40
CA LYS A 91 -22.15 19.15 -39.39
C LYS A 91 -22.73 18.02 -38.55
N LYS A 92 -21.93 16.98 -38.33
CA LYS A 92 -22.25 15.90 -37.39
C LYS A 92 -22.24 16.42 -35.96
N GLN A 93 -23.32 16.20 -35.23
CA GLN A 93 -23.43 16.59 -33.81
C GLN A 93 -23.30 15.37 -32.90
N VAL A 94 -22.20 15.31 -32.14
CA VAL A 94 -21.96 14.25 -31.14
C VAL A 94 -22.14 14.84 -29.75
N ASN A 95 -23.06 14.27 -28.98
CA ASN A 95 -23.27 14.66 -27.58
C ASN A 95 -22.46 13.74 -26.66
N LEU A 96 -21.55 14.34 -25.90
CA LEU A 96 -20.75 13.64 -24.91
C LEU A 96 -21.26 13.97 -23.51
N ASN A 97 -21.54 12.94 -22.71
CA ASN A 97 -21.91 13.11 -21.31
C ASN A 97 -20.68 12.86 -20.43
N PHE A 98 -20.29 13.86 -19.66
CA PHE A 98 -19.17 13.80 -18.73
C PHE A 98 -19.69 14.06 -17.32
N ASN A 99 -19.70 13.01 -16.49
CA ASN A 99 -20.16 13.10 -15.12
C ASN A 99 -18.99 13.14 -14.14
N THR A 100 -18.79 14.27 -13.46
CA THR A 100 -17.75 14.43 -12.44
C THR A 100 -18.14 13.89 -11.06
N ASP A 101 -19.38 13.43 -10.91
CA ASP A 101 -19.83 12.76 -9.70
C ASP A 101 -19.00 11.50 -9.48
N LYS A 102 -18.38 11.40 -8.30
CA LYS A 102 -17.52 10.30 -7.92
C LYS A 102 -18.28 8.98 -7.79
N ASP A 103 -19.57 9.07 -7.46
CA ASP A 103 -20.46 7.91 -7.35
C ASP A 103 -21.02 7.48 -8.71
N SER A 104 -20.73 8.24 -9.77
CA SER A 104 -21.11 7.84 -11.12
C SER A 104 -20.33 6.61 -11.58
N LYS A 105 -21.02 5.74 -12.32
CA LYS A 105 -20.41 4.57 -12.94
C LYS A 105 -19.20 4.95 -13.81
N GLN A 106 -19.32 6.02 -14.59
CA GLN A 106 -18.27 6.47 -15.52
C GLN A 106 -16.99 6.90 -14.79
N TYR A 107 -17.14 7.65 -13.68
CA TYR A 107 -16.01 8.04 -12.85
C TYR A 107 -15.38 6.82 -12.17
N THR A 108 -16.21 6.00 -11.53
CA THR A 108 -15.78 4.78 -10.82
C THR A 108 -15.01 3.82 -11.73
N GLU A 109 -15.45 3.65 -12.98
CA GLU A 109 -14.75 2.79 -13.96
C GLU A 109 -13.36 3.32 -14.29
N SER A 110 -13.23 4.63 -14.51
CA SER A 110 -11.95 5.28 -14.81
C SER A 110 -11.01 5.24 -13.61
N TYR A 111 -11.54 5.52 -12.42
CA TYR A 111 -10.84 5.42 -11.14
C TYR A 111 -10.24 4.03 -10.95
N ASN A 112 -11.09 3.00 -11.06
CA ASN A 112 -10.69 1.60 -10.88
C ASN A 112 -9.70 1.14 -11.95
N GLU A 113 -9.78 1.69 -13.16
CA GLU A 113 -8.81 1.41 -14.22
C GLU A 113 -7.41 1.90 -13.83
N MET A 114 -7.31 3.15 -13.33
CA MET A 114 -6.06 3.70 -12.82
C MET A 114 -5.56 2.92 -11.61
N GLU A 115 -6.42 2.67 -10.63
CA GLU A 115 -6.07 1.95 -9.42
C GLU A 115 -5.49 0.56 -9.75
N ARG A 116 -6.12 -0.21 -10.64
CA ARG A 116 -5.61 -1.52 -11.07
C ARG A 116 -4.25 -1.40 -11.75
N TYR A 117 -4.07 -0.42 -12.63
CA TYR A 117 -2.79 -0.20 -13.30
C TYR A 117 -1.69 0.13 -12.26
N MET A 118 -1.97 1.07 -11.36
CA MET A 118 -1.02 1.49 -10.34
C MET A 118 -0.70 0.33 -9.38
N MET A 119 -1.71 -0.40 -8.90
CA MET A 119 -1.48 -1.56 -8.03
C MET A 119 -0.61 -2.62 -8.70
N LYS A 120 -0.63 -2.74 -10.03
CA LYS A 120 0.28 -3.64 -10.75
C LYS A 120 1.70 -3.06 -10.88
N ASN A 121 1.82 -1.80 -11.25
CA ASN A 121 3.04 -1.21 -11.79
C ASN A 121 3.74 -0.18 -10.88
N CYS A 122 3.18 0.12 -9.71
CA CYS A 122 3.62 1.19 -8.82
C CYS A 122 4.17 0.63 -7.50
N PRO A 123 5.51 0.47 -7.36
CA PRO A 123 6.10 -0.08 -6.14
C PRO A 123 5.80 0.75 -4.88
N SER A 124 5.77 2.08 -5.02
CA SER A 124 5.50 2.99 -3.89
C SER A 124 4.07 2.89 -3.40
N LEU A 125 3.10 2.71 -4.30
CA LEU A 125 1.71 2.42 -3.90
C LEU A 125 1.63 1.10 -3.13
N LYS A 126 2.22 0.02 -3.67
CA LYS A 126 2.26 -1.28 -2.96
C LYS A 126 2.89 -1.14 -1.58
N LYS A 127 4.01 -0.39 -1.47
CA LYS A 127 4.68 -0.11 -0.20
C LYS A 127 3.77 0.66 0.75
N ALA A 128 3.13 1.73 0.28
CA ALA A 128 2.27 2.58 1.10
C ALA A 128 1.03 1.82 1.60
N VAL A 129 0.37 1.05 0.72
CA VAL A 129 -0.77 0.18 1.08
C VAL A 129 -0.33 -0.91 2.06
N ASN A 130 0.78 -1.61 1.80
CA ASN A 130 1.29 -2.63 2.73
C ASN A 130 1.63 -2.05 4.10
N VAL A 131 2.27 -0.88 4.16
CA VAL A 131 2.55 -0.20 5.43
C VAL A 131 1.25 0.19 6.12
N ALA A 132 0.28 0.73 5.39
CA ALA A 132 -1.03 1.11 5.89
C ALA A 132 -1.86 -0.09 6.38
N GLU A 133 -1.75 -1.26 5.72
CA GLU A 133 -2.40 -2.52 6.11
C GLU A 133 -1.68 -3.23 7.25
N SER A 134 -0.35 -3.09 7.34
CA SER A 134 0.48 -3.64 8.42
C SER A 134 0.43 -2.84 9.73
N LYS A 135 -0.32 -1.72 9.78
CA LYS A 135 -0.48 -0.86 10.97
C LYS A 135 -1.30 -1.55 12.07
N ILE A 136 -0.74 -2.60 12.63
CA ILE A 136 -0.62 -2.70 14.07
C ILE A 136 0.18 -1.47 14.48
N GLU A 137 -0.36 -0.63 15.35
CA GLU A 137 0.30 0.58 15.79
C GLU A 137 1.51 0.18 16.68
N LYS A 138 2.65 -0.11 16.05
CA LYS A 138 3.85 -0.58 16.76
C LYS A 138 4.48 0.48 17.65
N VAL A 139 4.15 1.75 17.40
CA VAL A 139 4.61 2.92 18.15
C VAL A 139 3.43 3.45 18.95
N THR A 140 3.62 3.68 20.24
CA THR A 140 2.58 4.22 21.11
C THR A 140 2.21 5.66 20.75
N LYS A 141 0.92 6.02 20.91
CA LYS A 141 0.44 7.42 20.95
C LYS A 141 0.48 8.03 22.35
N ASN A 142 0.75 7.22 23.38
CA ASN A 142 0.83 7.69 24.76
C ASN A 142 2.22 8.30 25.01
N GLU A 143 2.27 9.61 25.21
CA GLU A 143 3.53 10.36 25.38
C GLU A 143 4.34 9.88 26.60
N GLU A 144 3.67 9.50 27.70
CA GLU A 144 4.36 8.95 28.88
C GLU A 144 4.97 7.57 28.58
N ALA A 145 4.24 6.71 27.85
CA ALA A 145 4.76 5.41 27.42
C ALA A 145 5.98 5.58 26.49
N LEU A 146 5.94 6.59 25.62
CA LEU A 146 7.04 6.92 24.71
C LEU A 146 8.28 7.45 25.46
N ASP A 147 8.09 8.33 26.46
CA ASP A 147 9.17 8.82 27.32
C ASP A 147 9.88 7.68 28.05
N PHE A 148 9.11 6.79 28.70
CA PHE A 148 9.68 5.60 29.34
C PHE A 148 10.39 4.70 28.33
N TYR A 149 9.83 4.50 27.14
CA TYR A 149 10.48 3.71 26.10
C TYR A 149 11.83 4.31 25.67
N HIS A 150 11.93 5.64 25.49
CA HIS A 150 13.19 6.29 25.14
C HIS A 150 14.24 6.17 26.24
N LYS A 151 13.86 6.34 27.51
CA LYS A 151 14.74 6.09 28.66
C LYS A 151 15.25 4.65 28.69
N ALA A 152 14.37 3.69 28.41
CA ALA A 152 14.74 2.27 28.35
C ALA A 152 15.73 1.97 27.21
N ILE A 153 15.56 2.59 26.05
CA ILE A 153 16.49 2.50 24.92
C ILE A 153 17.86 3.09 25.29
N GLU A 154 17.90 4.24 25.96
CA GLU A 154 19.15 4.84 26.41
C GLU A 154 19.89 3.95 27.41
N ALA A 155 19.18 3.39 28.40
CA ALA A 155 19.74 2.43 29.35
C ALA A 155 20.25 1.16 28.63
N SER A 156 19.49 0.63 27.67
CA SER A 156 19.88 -0.54 26.87
C SER A 156 21.18 -0.31 26.08
N LYS A 157 21.39 0.91 25.54
CA LYS A 157 22.63 1.29 24.84
C LYS A 157 23.84 1.31 25.77
N LYS A 158 23.63 1.60 27.05
CA LYS A 158 24.64 1.55 28.11
C LYS A 158 24.79 0.14 28.71
N GLU A 159 24.04 -0.83 28.19
CA GLU A 159 23.92 -2.19 28.73
C GLU A 159 23.45 -2.26 30.19
N ASP A 160 22.79 -1.20 30.67
CA ASP A 160 22.10 -1.19 31.95
C ASP A 160 20.74 -1.86 31.79
N TRP A 161 20.77 -3.20 31.76
CA TRP A 161 19.59 -4.02 31.49
C TRP A 161 18.53 -3.90 32.58
N ILE A 162 18.92 -3.61 33.82
CA ILE A 162 17.99 -3.49 34.96
C ILE A 162 17.18 -2.19 34.83
N GLU A 163 17.84 -1.06 34.59
CA GLU A 163 17.13 0.20 34.39
C GLU A 163 16.35 0.19 33.06
N ALA A 164 16.85 -0.49 32.03
CA ALA A 164 16.11 -0.71 30.79
C ALA A 164 14.80 -1.47 31.02
N ILE A 165 14.84 -2.61 31.74
CA ILE A 165 13.66 -3.40 32.10
C ILE A 165 12.63 -2.54 32.82
N LYS A 166 13.05 -1.82 33.86
CA LYS A 166 12.16 -0.97 34.67
C LYS A 166 11.44 0.09 33.81
N ASN A 167 12.13 0.70 32.85
CA ASN A 167 11.51 1.69 31.98
C ASN A 167 10.63 1.05 30.90
N TYR A 168 11.02 -0.09 30.30
CA TYR A 168 10.13 -0.81 29.39
C TYR A 168 8.86 -1.33 30.09
N GLU A 169 8.95 -1.82 31.33
CA GLU A 169 7.79 -2.22 32.15
C GLU A 169 6.82 -1.05 32.38
N LYS A 170 7.35 0.15 32.65
CA LYS A 170 6.53 1.36 32.76
C LYS A 170 5.88 1.72 31.42
N ALA A 171 6.62 1.63 30.33
CA ALA A 171 6.09 1.90 28.98
C ALA A 171 4.91 0.98 28.65
N VAL A 172 5.05 -0.34 28.83
CA VAL A 172 3.97 -1.30 28.55
C VAL A 172 2.82 -1.23 29.57
N LYS A 173 3.07 -0.70 30.78
CA LYS A 173 1.99 -0.42 31.75
C LYS A 173 1.15 0.79 31.32
N LYS A 174 1.79 1.80 30.72
CA LYS A 174 1.13 3.00 30.20
C LYS A 174 0.40 2.73 28.89
N ASP A 175 1.00 1.92 28.02
CA ASP A 175 0.37 1.42 26.80
C ASP A 175 0.60 -0.09 26.62
N PRO A 176 -0.37 -0.93 27.02
CA PRO A 176 -0.28 -2.37 26.84
C PRO A 176 -0.25 -2.84 25.38
N SER A 177 -0.61 -1.98 24.43
CA SER A 177 -0.58 -2.28 22.99
C SER A 177 0.75 -1.90 22.32
N TYR A 178 1.69 -1.29 23.06
CA TYR A 178 2.96 -0.85 22.53
C TYR A 178 3.89 -2.03 22.18
N THR A 179 3.79 -2.50 20.94
CA THR A 179 4.46 -3.72 20.46
C THR A 179 5.98 -3.65 20.61
N TYR A 180 6.63 -2.54 20.25
CA TYR A 180 8.09 -2.41 20.39
C TYR A 180 8.58 -2.42 21.84
N ALA A 181 7.78 -1.93 22.79
CA ALA A 181 8.14 -1.98 24.20
C ALA A 181 8.11 -3.42 24.72
N TRP A 182 7.11 -4.22 24.33
CA TRP A 182 7.07 -5.66 24.64
C TRP A 182 8.22 -6.45 24.01
N ASP A 183 8.55 -6.18 22.75
CA ASP A 183 9.69 -6.79 22.06
C ASP A 183 10.99 -6.55 22.83
N ASN A 184 11.33 -5.28 23.08
CA ASN A 184 12.59 -4.93 23.72
C ASN A 184 12.65 -5.35 25.19
N LEU A 185 11.52 -5.35 25.91
CA LEU A 185 11.42 -5.92 27.25
C LEU A 185 11.82 -7.40 27.25
N GLY A 186 11.36 -8.17 26.26
CA GLY A 186 11.74 -9.57 26.10
C GLY A 186 13.24 -9.76 25.87
N ILE A 187 13.89 -8.89 25.06
CA ILE A 187 15.37 -8.91 24.92
C ILE A 187 16.03 -8.69 26.27
N CYS A 188 15.61 -7.66 27.01
CA CYS A 188 16.29 -7.28 28.24
C CYS A 188 16.17 -8.39 29.29
N TYR A 189 14.98 -8.99 29.46
CA TYR A 189 14.83 -10.16 30.32
C TYR A 189 15.71 -11.34 29.89
N ARG A 190 15.81 -11.61 28.58
CA ARG A 190 16.71 -12.66 28.08
C ARG A 190 18.18 -12.35 28.37
N ARG A 191 18.60 -11.09 28.31
CA ARG A 191 19.97 -10.65 28.63
C ARG A 191 20.33 -10.86 30.10
N VAL A 192 19.38 -10.68 31.01
CA VAL A 192 19.58 -10.90 32.45
C VAL A 192 19.27 -12.33 32.91
N GLY A 193 18.95 -13.25 31.98
CA GLY A 193 18.70 -14.66 32.29
C GLY A 193 17.27 -14.98 32.76
N GLU A 194 16.37 -14.00 32.77
CA GLU A 194 14.96 -14.14 33.16
C GLU A 194 14.12 -14.70 31.98
N PHE A 195 14.44 -15.91 31.54
CA PHE A 195 13.90 -16.45 30.28
C PHE A 195 12.38 -16.63 30.26
N ASP A 196 11.76 -16.93 31.41
CA ASP A 196 10.30 -17.05 31.48
C ASP A 196 9.60 -15.71 31.25
N LYS A 197 10.11 -14.64 31.86
CA LYS A 197 9.61 -13.28 31.63
C LYS A 197 9.87 -12.82 30.21
N ALA A 198 11.01 -13.21 29.62
CA ALA A 198 11.30 -12.93 28.21
C ALA A 198 10.25 -13.56 27.29
N ILE A 199 9.95 -14.85 27.48
CA ILE A 199 8.95 -15.58 26.70
C ILE A 199 7.56 -14.94 26.86
N ASP A 200 7.18 -14.55 28.07
CA ASP A 200 5.89 -13.90 28.32
C ASP A 200 5.78 -12.53 27.66
N ALA A 201 6.84 -11.72 27.70
CA ALA A 201 6.89 -10.44 26.99
C ALA A 201 6.75 -10.63 25.47
N TYR A 202 7.48 -11.59 24.89
CA TYR A 202 7.35 -11.93 23.47
C TYR A 202 5.96 -12.44 23.10
N LYS A 203 5.33 -13.27 23.94
CA LYS A 203 3.95 -13.72 23.73
C LYS A 203 2.95 -12.57 23.76
N LYS A 204 3.14 -11.60 24.66
CA LYS A 204 2.30 -10.38 24.68
C LYS A 204 2.47 -9.55 23.42
N SER A 205 3.72 -9.38 22.96
CA SER A 205 3.99 -8.76 21.65
C SER A 205 3.26 -9.49 20.51
N LEU A 206 3.36 -10.83 20.46
CA LEU A 206 2.70 -11.64 19.42
C LEU A 206 1.18 -11.66 19.49
N LYS A 207 0.57 -11.39 20.65
CA LYS A 207 -0.88 -11.19 20.72
C LYS A 207 -1.31 -9.91 19.99
N ILE A 208 -0.43 -8.91 19.92
CA ILE A 208 -0.68 -7.61 19.28
C ILE A 208 -0.25 -7.66 17.80
N ASP A 209 0.95 -8.17 17.52
CA ASP A 209 1.47 -8.45 16.18
C ASP A 209 1.78 -9.95 16.00
N PRO A 210 0.81 -10.77 15.55
CA PRO A 210 1.01 -12.21 15.35
C PRO A 210 2.12 -12.57 14.35
N LYS A 211 2.56 -11.62 13.52
CA LYS A 211 3.63 -11.81 12.53
C LYS A 211 4.93 -11.13 12.95
N GLY A 212 5.06 -10.73 14.21
CA GLY A 212 6.25 -10.12 14.78
C GLY A 212 7.48 -11.02 14.62
N LYS A 213 8.36 -10.70 13.67
CA LYS A 213 9.56 -11.49 13.38
C LYS A 213 10.49 -11.62 14.59
N MET A 214 10.64 -10.52 15.33
CA MET A 214 11.54 -10.42 16.46
C MET A 214 11.17 -11.39 17.61
N PRO A 215 9.92 -11.40 18.11
CA PRO A 215 9.52 -12.37 19.12
C PRO A 215 9.52 -13.82 18.59
N LEU A 216 9.10 -14.05 17.33
CA LEU A 216 9.15 -15.39 16.71
C LEU A 216 10.58 -15.96 16.65
N GLN A 217 11.58 -15.13 16.40
CA GLN A 217 12.99 -15.53 16.37
C GLN A 217 13.57 -15.74 17.78
N ASN A 218 13.17 -14.92 18.76
CA ASN A 218 13.80 -14.94 20.09
C ASN A 218 13.14 -15.91 21.08
N ILE A 219 11.88 -16.29 20.92
CA ILE A 219 11.22 -17.29 21.78
C ILE A 219 11.95 -18.65 21.76
N PRO A 220 12.28 -19.25 20.60
CA PRO A 220 13.04 -20.50 20.56
C PRO A 220 14.40 -20.39 21.26
N ILE A 221 15.08 -19.25 21.08
CA ILE A 221 16.36 -18.96 21.73
C ILE A 221 16.19 -18.95 23.26
N ALA A 222 15.18 -18.25 23.78
CA ALA A 222 14.88 -18.22 25.21
C ALA A 222 14.60 -19.61 25.79
N TYR A 223 13.87 -20.47 25.06
CA TYR A 223 13.66 -21.87 25.48
C TYR A 223 14.94 -22.69 25.54
N ILE A 224 15.84 -22.55 24.55
CA ILE A 224 17.14 -23.26 24.53
C ILE A 224 17.97 -22.88 25.76
N TYR A 225 18.13 -21.58 26.03
CA TYR A 225 18.90 -21.12 27.18
C TYR A 225 18.25 -21.49 28.52
N LYS A 226 16.92 -21.43 28.61
CA LYS A 226 16.19 -21.91 29.80
C LYS A 226 16.52 -23.37 30.09
N LYS A 227 16.45 -24.25 29.09
CA LYS A 227 16.76 -25.68 29.24
C LYS A 227 18.22 -25.91 29.64
N GLY A 228 19.16 -25.17 29.04
CA GLY A 228 20.58 -25.25 29.39
C GLY A 228 20.91 -24.83 30.81
N ASN A 229 20.21 -23.81 31.35
CA ASN A 229 20.40 -23.37 32.73
C ASN A 229 19.82 -24.34 33.76
N VAL A 230 18.69 -24.99 33.46
CA VAL A 230 18.13 -26.03 34.35
C VAL A 230 19.11 -27.20 34.49
N VAL A 231 19.74 -27.65 33.41
CA VAL A 231 20.70 -28.77 33.42
C VAL A 231 22.00 -28.45 34.17
N LYS A 232 22.41 -27.18 34.19
CA LYS A 232 23.61 -26.75 34.93
C LYS A 232 23.41 -26.65 36.44
N ASN A 233 22.18 -26.40 36.90
CA ASN A 233 21.86 -26.20 38.31
C ASN A 233 21.35 -27.47 39.02
N SER A 234 21.40 -28.62 38.36
CA SER A 234 20.83 -29.89 38.83
C SER A 234 21.89 -30.93 39.25
N TRP A 235 23.07 -30.50 39.71
CA TRP A 235 24.15 -31.35 40.22
C TRP A 235 24.68 -30.82 41.55
#